data_AF-A0A928HP76-F1
#
_entry.id   AF-A0A928HP76-F1
#
_cell.length_a   1.000
_cell.length_b   1.000
_cell.length_c   1.000
_cell.angle_alpha   90.00
_cell.angle_beta   90.00
_cell.angle_gamma   90.00
#
_symmetry.space_group_name_H-M   'P 1'
#
loop_
_entity.id
_entity.type
_entity.pdbx_description
1 polymer ?
#
loop_
_entity_poly.entity_id
_entity_poly.type
_entity_poly.pdbx_seq_one_letter_code
_entity_poly.pdbx_strand_id
1 'polypeptide(L)' 'MTNVIDINDIKLDDCERQPCEIWTRVMGYHRPVSEFNKGKKSEYYTRVCFKEEKAICGMNNNLAMAAE' A
#
# COMPACT_ATOMS: atom_id res chain seq x y z
N MET A 1 0.07 -31.97 13.19
CA MET A 1 -0.22 -31.71 11.77
C MET A 1 -0.67 -30.26 11.67
N THR A 2 0.25 -29.34 11.39
CA THR A 2 -0.06 -27.91 11.30
C THR A 2 -0.51 -27.62 9.88
N ASN A 3 -1.82 -27.43 9.67
CA ASN A 3 -2.38 -26.93 8.42
C ASN A 3 -1.97 -25.46 8.26
N VAL A 4 -0.77 -25.23 7.73
CA VAL A 4 -0.33 -23.90 7.29
C VAL A 4 -0.69 -23.81 5.81
N ILE A 5 -1.71 -23.02 5.50
CA ILE A 5 -2.11 -22.74 4.12
C ILE A 5 -1.31 -21.52 3.67
N ASP A 6 -0.51 -21.66 2.61
CA ASP A 6 0.14 -20.52 1.97
C ASP A 6 -0.89 -19.73 1.16
N ILE A 7 -1.00 -18.44 1.43
CA ILE A 7 -1.90 -17.52 0.73
C ILE A 7 -1.58 -17.47 -0.78
N ASN A 8 -0.32 -17.72 -1.16
CA ASN A 8 0.10 -17.69 -2.56
C ASN A 8 -0.46 -18.85 -3.40
N ASP A 9 -0.87 -19.95 -2.75
CA ASP A 9 -1.44 -21.12 -3.42
C ASP A 9 -2.95 -21.01 -3.65
N ILE A 10 -3.62 -20.04 -3.04
CA ILE A 10 -5.06 -19.78 -3.22
C ILE A 10 -5.25 -18.93 -4.48
N LYS A 11 -5.40 -19.60 -5.63
CA LYS A 11 -5.79 -18.97 -6.90
C LYS A 11 -7.30 -19.11 -7.12
N LEU A 12 -8.01 -17.99 -7.07
CA LEU A 12 -9.44 -17.89 -7.38
C LEU A 12 -9.64 -17.45 -8.83
N ASP A 13 -10.59 -18.07 -9.51
CA ASP A 13 -11.08 -17.63 -10.81
C ASP A 13 -11.90 -16.33 -10.68
N ASP A 14 -12.01 -15.55 -11.76
CA ASP A 14 -12.71 -14.25 -11.71
C ASP A 14 -14.19 -14.35 -11.32
N CYS A 15 -14.84 -15.47 -11.62
CA CYS A 15 -16.22 -15.74 -11.23
C CYS A 15 -16.40 -16.03 -9.74
N GLU A 16 -15.34 -16.44 -9.04
CA GLU A 16 -15.34 -16.71 -7.61
C GLU A 16 -15.02 -15.46 -6.78
N ARG A 17 -14.55 -14.39 -7.44
CA ARG A 17 -14.17 -13.13 -6.79
C ARG A 17 -15.38 -12.23 -6.60
N GLN A 18 -15.42 -11.57 -5.43
CA GLN A 18 -16.38 -10.52 -5.16
C GLN A 18 -15.76 -9.15 -5.50
N PRO A 19 -16.45 -8.26 -6.25
CA PRO A 19 -15.96 -6.90 -6.47
C PRO A 19 -15.89 -6.16 -5.12
N CYS A 20 -14.75 -5.51 -4.89
CA CYS A 20 -14.54 -4.69 -3.71
C CYS A 20 -14.49 -3.22 -4.10
N GLU A 21 -15.07 -2.37 -3.25
CA GLU A 21 -14.97 -0.93 -3.42
C GLU A 21 -13.84 -0.38 -2.55
N ILE A 22 -12.98 0.44 -3.15
CA ILE A 22 -11.84 1.06 -2.48
C ILE A 22 -12.26 2.45 -2.02
N TRP A 23 -12.11 2.71 -0.71
CA TRP A 23 -12.41 3.99 -0.10
C TRP A 23 -11.12 4.70 0.33
N THR A 24 -11.04 6.00 0.08
CA THR A 24 -9.85 6.79 0.46
C THR A 24 -10.23 8.18 0.94
N ARG A 25 -9.30 8.81 1.67
CA ARG A 25 -9.51 10.15 2.24
C ARG A 25 -9.33 11.24 1.17
N VAL A 26 -10.36 12.07 1.02
CA VAL A 26 -10.38 13.27 0.18
C VAL A 26 -10.69 14.48 1.07
N MET A 27 -9.73 15.37 1.23
CA MET A 27 -9.90 16.65 1.95
C MET A 27 -10.55 16.57 3.34
N GLY A 28 -10.48 15.42 4.03
CA GLY A 28 -11.00 15.25 5.39
C GLY A 28 -12.05 14.17 5.58
N TYR A 29 -12.71 13.70 4.51
CA TYR A 29 -13.71 12.63 4.57
C TYR A 29 -13.36 11.44 3.66
N HIS A 30 -14.01 10.29 3.87
CA HIS A 30 -13.83 9.12 3.03
C HIS A 30 -14.79 9.17 1.83
N ARG A 31 -14.25 8.90 0.64
CA ARG A 31 -15.02 8.83 -0.60
C ARG A 31 -14.59 7.58 -1.37
N PRO A 32 -15.52 6.86 -2.02
CA PRO A 32 -15.15 5.74 -2.86
C PRO A 32 -14.37 6.22 -4.10
N VAL A 33 -13.35 5.47 -4.48
CA VAL A 33 -12.48 5.77 -5.64
C VAL A 33 -13.25 5.63 -6.96
N SER A 34 -14.29 4.79 -6.98
CA SER A 34 -15.19 4.57 -8.11
C SER A 34 -15.82 5.88 -8.62
N GLU A 35 -16.16 6.79 -7.71
CA GLU A 35 -16.80 8.09 -8.00
C GLU A 35 -15.84 9.19 -8.49
N PHE A 36 -14.54 8.92 -8.59
CA PHE A 36 -13.57 9.96 -8.93
C PHE A 36 -13.68 10.36 -10.40
N ASN A 37 -13.70 11.67 -10.66
CA ASN A 37 -13.53 12.20 -12.00
C ASN A 37 -12.09 12.01 -12.50
N LYS A 38 -11.84 12.23 -13.80
CA LYS A 38 -10.53 12.02 -14.43
C LYS A 38 -9.40 12.82 -13.75
N GLY A 39 -9.66 14.08 -13.40
CA GLY A 39 -8.69 14.94 -12.73
C GLY A 39 -8.32 14.42 -11.33
N LYS A 40 -9.31 14.00 -10.55
CA LYS A 40 -9.10 13.45 -9.20
C LYS A 40 -8.38 12.11 -9.24
N LYS A 41 -8.65 11.26 -10.23
CA LYS A 41 -7.88 10.01 -10.46
C LYS A 41 -6.41 10.31 -10.72
N SER A 42 -6.11 11.28 -11.60
CA SER A 42 -4.72 11.70 -11.89
C SER A 42 -3.99 12.19 -10.63
N GLU A 43 -4.63 13.06 -9.84
CA GLU A 43 -4.08 13.52 -8.56
C GLU A 43 -3.85 12.35 -7.59
N TYR A 44 -4.83 11.45 -7.46
CA TYR A 44 -4.71 10.28 -6.58
C TYR A 44 -3.51 9.39 -6.93
N TYR A 45 -3.29 9.09 -8.22
CA TYR A 45 -2.16 8.27 -8.66
C TYR A 45 -0.80 8.97 -8.49
N THR A 46 -0.76 10.29 -8.35
CA THR A 46 0.46 11.05 -8.12
C THR A 46 0.83 11.13 -6.63
N ARG A 47 -0.06 10.69 -5.72
CA ARG A 47 0.22 10.72 -4.28
C ARG A 47 1.35 9.76 -3.93
N VAL A 48 2.29 10.24 -3.14
CA VAL A 48 3.40 9.44 -2.61
C VAL A 48 3.02 8.93 -1.22
N CYS A 49 3.04 7.60 -1.05
CA CYS A 49 2.86 6.97 0.25
C CYS A 49 4.13 7.10 1.09
N PHE A 50 3.94 7.18 2.40
CA PHE A 50 5.03 7.08 3.36
C PHE A 50 5.75 5.73 3.19
N LYS A 51 7.08 5.76 3.33
CA LYS A 51 7.93 4.58 3.34
C LYS A 51 8.89 4.68 4.53
N GLU A 52 8.83 3.73 5.45
CA GLU A 52 9.61 3.70 6.69
C GLU A 52 11.12 3.77 6.42
N GLU A 53 11.61 2.99 5.45
CA GLU A 53 13.00 2.99 4.97
C GLU A 53 13.54 4.40 4.66
N LYS A 54 12.70 5.28 4.10
CA LYS A 54 13.09 6.67 3.76
C LYS A 54 13.16 7.58 4.99
N ALA A 55 12.48 7.23 6.08
CA ALA A 55 12.52 7.98 7.33
C ALA A 55 13.76 7.62 8.18
N ILE A 56 14.30 6.40 8.03
CA ILE A 56 15.41 5.87 8.86
C ILE A 56 16.78 6.05 8.19
N CYS A 57 16.84 6.45 6.91
CA CYS A 57 18.05 6.57 6.07
C CYS A 57 19.22 7.42 6.67
N GLY A 58 19.02 8.16 7.76
CA GLY A 58 20.07 8.88 8.48
C GLY A 58 20.63 8.20 9.74
N MET A 59 20.07 7.09 10.23
CA MET A 59 20.43 6.53 11.54
C MET A 59 21.52 5.45 11.49
N ASN A 60 21.71 4.79 10.34
CA ASN A 60 22.63 3.64 10.22
C ASN A 60 24.08 4.03 9.86
N ASN A 61 24.36 5.30 9.57
CA ASN A 61 25.71 5.74 9.18
C ASN A 61 26.67 5.93 10.36
N ASN A 62 26.20 5.86 11.60
CA ASN A 62 27.04 6.04 12.79
C ASN A 62 27.66 4.73 13.33
N LEU A 63 27.27 3.55 12.83
CA LEU A 63 27.91 2.28 13.22
C LEU A 63 29.12 1.90 12.35
N ALA A 64 29.24 2.46 11.14
CA ALA A 64 30.31 2.12 10.20
C ALA A 64 31.61 2.95 10.38
N MET A 65 31.58 4.03 11.17
CA MET A 65 32.78 4.88 11.45
C MET A 65 33.42 4.63 12.82
N ALA A 66 32.89 3.70 13.63
CA ALA A 66 33.42 3.38 14.97
C ALA A 66 34.22 2.06 15.02
N ALA A 67 34.51 1.48 13.86
CA ALA A 67 35.29 0.25 13.71
C ALA A 67 36.51 0.50 12.80
N GLU A 68 37.33 1.48 13.18
CA GLU A 68 38.76 1.58 12.83
C GLU A 68 39.54 1.92 14.11
#